data_AF-A0A8S3ECM0-F1
#
_entry.id   AF-A0A8S3ECM0-F1
#
_cell.length_a   1.000
_cell.length_b   1.000
_cell.length_c   1.000
_cell.angle_alpha   90.00
_cell.angle_beta   90.00
_cell.angle_gamma   90.00
#
_symmetry.space_group_name_H-M   'P 1'
#
loop_
_entity.id
_entity.type
_entity.pdbx_description
1 polymer ?
#
loop_
_entity_poly.entity_id
_entity_poly.type
_entity_poly.pdbx_seq_one_letter_code
_entity_poly.pdbx_strand_id
1 'polypeptide(L)'
;SLSAVIKWLRYLASRLPNSDRACRDLDELRLKMILRLLQTNSFSGKMNALNEVHKLLPSLIPIHRSTLNRSDDSEGLTPEKFIQWIQEHQILDIVLRDCLHQPQYVEKLERILRFMIKEQALSRNDLAKIWNASCGKHEAIEKNVHDLLAKLAWDFSPEQLEQLFDCFRESWTKASKKQREKLLELIRRLAEDDKEGLMANKVLELLWNISHDKLFPNEIIDQALAAHLKILDYSCLPVSKDFLLKKIH
;
A
#
# COMPACT_ATOMS: atom_id res chain seq x y z
N SER A 1 -26.82 -6.70 -5.53
CA SER A 1 -25.51 -6.44 -4.89
C SER A 1 -25.73 -5.98 -3.47
N LEU A 2 -24.80 -6.25 -2.55
CA LEU A 2 -24.90 -5.88 -1.13
C LEU A 2 -25.18 -4.36 -0.97
N SER A 3 -24.44 -3.53 -1.70
CA SER A 3 -24.67 -2.07 -1.77
C SER A 3 -26.10 -1.68 -2.14
N ALA A 4 -26.77 -2.40 -3.05
CA ALA A 4 -28.13 -2.08 -3.44
C ALA A 4 -29.10 -2.37 -2.29
N VAL A 5 -28.99 -3.54 -1.66
CA VAL A 5 -29.81 -3.93 -0.50
C VAL A 5 -29.66 -2.91 0.62
N ILE A 6 -28.43 -2.49 0.93
CA ILE A 6 -28.17 -1.51 1.98
C ILE A 6 -28.73 -0.13 1.62
N LYS A 7 -28.66 0.28 0.35
CA LYS A 7 -29.26 1.54 -0.12
C LYS A 7 -30.78 1.54 0.08
N TRP A 8 -31.45 0.42 -0.24
CA TRP A 8 -32.89 0.26 0.00
C TRP A 8 -33.24 0.24 1.49
N LEU A 9 -32.47 -0.50 2.30
CA LEU A 9 -32.67 -0.54 3.75
C LEU A 9 -32.46 0.83 4.39
N ARG A 10 -31.46 1.60 3.94
CA ARG A 10 -31.21 2.96 4.42
C ARG A 10 -32.35 3.92 4.03
N TYR A 11 -32.90 3.78 2.82
CA TYR A 11 -34.07 4.54 2.38
C TYR A 11 -35.33 4.24 3.21
N LEU A 12 -35.51 2.98 3.62
CA LEU A 12 -36.59 2.59 4.53
C LEU A 12 -36.33 3.10 5.94
N ALA A 13 -35.10 2.98 6.44
CA ALA A 13 -34.69 3.44 7.76
C ALA A 13 -34.83 4.96 7.93
N SER A 14 -34.58 5.76 6.88
CA SER A 14 -34.76 7.22 6.92
C SER A 14 -36.22 7.65 7.06
N ARG A 15 -37.20 6.74 6.90
CA ARG A 15 -38.63 7.00 7.10
C ARG A 15 -39.12 6.60 8.50
N LEU A 16 -38.26 6.06 9.35
CA LEU A 16 -38.57 5.65 10.71
C LEU A 16 -38.16 6.72 11.73
N PRO A 17 -38.87 6.86 12.87
CA PRO A 17 -38.56 7.85 13.91
C PRO A 17 -37.22 7.64 14.63
N ASN A 18 -36.57 6.46 14.48
CA ASN A 18 -35.23 6.14 15.02
C ASN A 18 -34.18 5.99 13.90
N SER A 19 -34.26 6.83 12.88
CA SER A 19 -33.46 6.75 11.65
C SER A 19 -31.94 6.71 11.90
N ASP A 20 -31.42 7.43 12.90
CA ASP A 20 -29.98 7.48 13.19
C ASP A 20 -29.42 6.19 13.81
N ARG A 21 -30.18 5.52 14.69
CA ARG A 21 -29.77 4.21 15.22
C ARG A 21 -29.82 3.15 14.11
N ALA A 22 -30.89 3.14 13.32
CA ALA A 22 -31.03 2.21 12.21
C ALA A 22 -29.94 2.40 11.14
N CYS A 23 -29.53 3.65 10.85
CA CYS A 23 -28.42 3.91 9.95
C CYS A 23 -27.08 3.35 10.47
N ARG A 24 -26.80 3.48 11.78
CA ARG A 24 -25.60 2.90 12.42
C ARG A 24 -25.60 1.38 12.36
N ASP A 25 -26.73 0.74 12.71
CA ASP A 25 -26.87 -0.72 12.67
C ASP A 25 -26.68 -1.26 11.24
N LEU A 26 -27.12 -0.51 10.22
CA LEU A 26 -26.91 -0.87 8.81
C LEU A 26 -25.45 -0.75 8.37
N ASP A 27 -24.71 0.24 8.88
CA ASP A 27 -23.28 0.39 8.62
C ASP A 27 -22.49 -0.75 9.26
N GLU A 28 -22.81 -1.11 10.51
CA GLU A 28 -22.20 -2.24 11.20
C GLU A 28 -22.52 -3.58 10.50
N LEU A 29 -23.79 -3.79 10.10
CA LEU A 29 -24.20 -4.96 9.34
C LEU A 29 -23.42 -5.06 8.03
N ARG A 30 -23.23 -3.94 7.33
CA ARG A 30 -22.44 -3.89 6.09
C ARG A 30 -21.02 -4.38 6.32
N LEU A 31 -20.34 -3.84 7.32
CA LEU A 31 -18.96 -4.19 7.64
C LEU A 31 -18.85 -5.66 8.05
N LYS A 32 -19.78 -6.18 8.84
CA LYS A 32 -19.87 -7.62 9.19
C LYS A 32 -20.05 -8.50 7.96
N MET A 33 -20.88 -8.10 7.01
CA MET A 33 -21.08 -8.85 5.76
C MET A 33 -19.83 -8.83 4.87
N ILE A 34 -19.15 -7.68 4.75
CA ILE A 34 -17.88 -7.57 4.03
C ILE A 34 -16.82 -8.48 4.65
N LEU A 35 -16.68 -8.45 5.99
CA LEU A 35 -15.74 -9.29 6.71
C LEU A 35 -15.99 -10.78 6.43
N ARG A 36 -17.26 -11.23 6.51
CA ARG A 36 -17.62 -12.62 6.20
C ARG A 36 -17.24 -13.00 4.77
N LEU A 37 -17.46 -12.12 3.79
CA LEU A 37 -17.08 -12.37 2.39
C LEU A 37 -15.56 -12.46 2.21
N LEU A 38 -14.78 -11.61 2.89
CA LEU A 38 -13.31 -11.67 2.89
C LEU A 38 -12.77 -12.97 3.49
N GLN A 39 -13.45 -13.53 4.49
CA GLN A 39 -13.05 -14.77 5.15
C GLN A 39 -13.42 -16.04 4.36
N THR A 40 -14.17 -15.93 3.26
CA THR A 40 -14.49 -17.09 2.42
C THR A 40 -13.27 -17.59 1.66
N ASN A 41 -13.16 -18.89 1.39
CA ASN A 41 -12.10 -19.47 0.55
C ASN A 41 -12.31 -19.25 -0.96
N SER A 42 -13.24 -18.38 -1.36
CA SER A 42 -13.58 -18.15 -2.76
C SER A 42 -13.02 -16.81 -3.24
N PHE A 43 -12.26 -16.85 -4.34
CA PHE A 43 -11.79 -15.63 -5.02
C PHE A 43 -12.95 -14.67 -5.31
N SER A 44 -14.09 -15.18 -5.80
CA SER A 44 -15.28 -14.37 -6.11
C SER A 44 -15.84 -13.69 -4.85
N GLY A 45 -15.88 -14.42 -3.72
CA GLY A 45 -16.31 -13.86 -2.42
C GLY A 45 -15.42 -12.71 -1.97
N LYS A 46 -14.09 -12.91 -2.01
CA LYS A 46 -13.11 -11.88 -1.63
C LYS A 46 -13.14 -10.68 -2.58
N MET A 47 -13.21 -10.92 -3.88
CA MET A 47 -13.30 -9.86 -4.89
C MET A 47 -14.58 -9.03 -4.74
N ASN A 48 -15.71 -9.67 -4.45
CA ASN A 48 -16.96 -8.98 -4.15
C ASN A 48 -16.84 -8.13 -2.88
N ALA A 49 -16.21 -8.66 -1.83
CA ALA A 49 -15.98 -7.89 -0.61
C ALA A 49 -15.13 -6.64 -0.86
N LEU A 50 -14.02 -6.77 -1.59
CA LEU A 50 -13.17 -5.64 -1.96
C LEU A 50 -13.91 -4.61 -2.82
N ASN A 51 -14.75 -5.05 -3.76
CA ASN A 51 -15.60 -4.15 -4.54
C ASN A 51 -16.62 -3.41 -3.65
N GLU A 52 -17.15 -4.05 -2.61
CA GLU A 52 -18.06 -3.40 -1.66
C GLU A 52 -17.33 -2.39 -0.76
N VAL A 53 -16.08 -2.68 -0.37
CA VAL A 53 -15.19 -1.70 0.29
C VAL A 53 -14.93 -0.51 -0.62
N HIS A 54 -14.63 -0.74 -1.91
CA HIS A 54 -14.37 0.34 -2.87
C HIS A 54 -15.56 1.29 -3.05
N LYS A 55 -16.78 0.77 -2.94
CA LYS A 55 -18.00 1.58 -2.96
C LYS A 55 -18.20 2.38 -1.67
N LEU A 56 -17.60 1.98 -0.55
CA LEU A 56 -17.62 2.70 0.72
C LEU A 56 -16.63 3.87 0.74
N LEU A 57 -15.45 3.71 0.15
CA LEU A 57 -14.38 4.71 0.24
C LEU A 57 -14.81 6.14 -0.15
N PRO A 58 -15.55 6.39 -1.26
CA PRO A 58 -15.97 7.74 -1.62
C PRO A 58 -16.83 8.44 -0.56
N SER A 59 -17.67 7.69 0.17
CA SER A 59 -18.50 8.25 1.24
C SER A 59 -17.72 8.62 2.51
N LEU A 60 -16.49 8.11 2.64
CA LEU A 60 -15.61 8.40 3.78
C LEU A 60 -14.74 9.65 3.52
N ILE A 61 -14.54 10.05 2.26
CA ILE A 61 -13.66 11.19 1.93
C ILE A 61 -14.30 12.54 2.34
N PRO A 62 -13.61 13.41 3.09
CA PRO A 62 -14.16 14.66 3.64
C PRO A 62 -14.80 15.62 2.63
N ILE A 63 -14.29 15.66 1.39
CA ILE A 63 -14.77 16.58 0.33
C ILE A 63 -16.23 16.31 -0.06
N HIS A 64 -16.70 15.06 0.06
CA HIS A 64 -18.12 14.73 -0.16
C HIS A 64 -19.01 15.07 1.03
N ARG A 65 -18.42 15.33 2.20
CA ARG A 65 -19.15 15.80 3.38
C ARG A 65 -19.45 17.31 3.29
N SER A 66 -18.63 18.09 2.59
CA SER A 66 -18.80 19.55 2.42
C SER A 66 -19.87 19.97 1.40
N THR A 67 -20.28 19.12 0.46
CA THR A 67 -21.32 19.44 -0.55
C THR A 67 -22.73 19.02 -0.12
N LEU A 68 -22.86 18.24 0.95
CA LEU A 68 -24.13 17.96 1.60
C LEU A 68 -24.23 18.87 2.83
N ASN A 69 -24.87 20.03 2.64
CA ASN A 69 -25.38 20.86 3.74
C ASN A 69 -26.24 19.99 4.67
N ARG A 70 -25.63 19.39 5.68
CA ARG A 70 -26.30 18.86 6.87
C ARG A 70 -25.46 19.24 8.07
N SER A 71 -25.94 20.28 8.73
CA SER A 71 -25.86 20.48 10.17
C SER A 71 -26.46 19.27 10.90
N ASP A 72 -25.85 18.10 10.75
CA ASP A 72 -26.16 16.92 11.54
C ASP A 72 -24.83 16.32 11.96
N ASP A 73 -24.59 16.33 13.27
CA ASP A 73 -23.75 15.37 13.97
C ASP A 73 -24.34 13.95 13.81
N SER A 74 -24.63 13.52 12.58
CA SER A 74 -25.08 12.17 12.28
C SER A 74 -23.85 11.28 12.30
N GLU A 75 -23.75 10.57 13.41
CA GLU A 75 -22.73 9.64 13.88
C GLU A 75 -22.56 8.38 12.99
N GLY A 76 -22.63 8.54 11.67
CA GLY A 76 -22.47 7.47 10.68
C GLY A 76 -21.04 6.92 10.59
N LEU A 77 -20.82 5.99 9.65
CA LEU A 77 -19.47 5.45 9.40
C LEU A 77 -18.49 6.56 8.99
N THR A 78 -17.51 6.85 9.85
CA THR A 78 -16.45 7.84 9.61
C THR A 78 -15.16 7.14 9.14
N PRO A 79 -14.20 7.89 8.55
CA PRO A 79 -12.87 7.36 8.24
C PRO A 79 -12.22 6.66 9.42
N GLU A 80 -12.30 7.27 10.60
CA GLU A 80 -11.68 6.77 11.83
C GLU A 80 -12.30 5.44 12.25
N LYS A 81 -13.64 5.34 12.26
CA LYS A 81 -14.35 4.08 12.56
C LYS A 81 -14.03 2.99 11.52
N PHE A 82 -13.86 3.36 10.26
CA PHE A 82 -13.51 2.41 9.20
C PHE A 82 -12.07 1.91 9.33
N ILE A 83 -11.12 2.78 9.66
CA ILE A 83 -9.74 2.41 9.99
C ILE A 83 -9.69 1.50 11.22
N GLN A 84 -10.41 1.86 12.28
CA GLN A 84 -10.53 1.03 13.48
C GLN A 84 -11.05 -0.37 13.12
N TRP A 85 -12.09 -0.45 12.30
CA TRP A 85 -12.60 -1.74 11.80
C TRP A 85 -11.55 -2.54 11.01
N ILE A 86 -10.75 -1.89 10.15
CA ILE A 86 -9.65 -2.53 9.41
C ILE A 86 -8.64 -3.16 10.38
N GLN A 87 -8.25 -2.40 11.41
CA GLN A 87 -7.24 -2.80 12.40
C GLN A 87 -7.78 -3.88 13.34
N GLU A 88 -8.95 -3.70 13.95
CA GLU A 88 -9.54 -4.65 14.89
C GLU A 88 -9.75 -6.04 14.27
N HIS A 89 -10.18 -6.08 13.02
CA HIS A 89 -10.43 -7.34 12.32
C HIS A 89 -9.23 -7.86 11.52
N GLN A 90 -8.07 -7.21 11.63
CA GLN A 90 -6.83 -7.60 10.92
C GLN A 90 -7.10 -7.83 9.43
N ILE A 91 -7.85 -6.92 8.80
CA ILE A 91 -8.30 -7.06 7.41
C ILE A 91 -7.10 -7.22 6.48
N LEU A 92 -5.99 -6.52 6.76
CA LEU A 92 -4.76 -6.61 6.00
C LEU A 92 -4.19 -8.04 5.99
N ASP A 93 -4.19 -8.73 7.13
CA ASP A 93 -3.73 -10.13 7.23
C ASP A 93 -4.65 -11.12 6.48
N ILE A 94 -5.95 -10.79 6.36
CA ILE A 94 -6.90 -11.60 5.61
C ILE A 94 -6.64 -11.44 4.10
N VAL A 95 -6.47 -10.21 3.62
CA VAL A 95 -6.31 -9.93 2.19
C VAL A 95 -4.92 -10.28 1.66
N LEU A 96 -3.88 -10.25 2.49
CA LEU A 96 -2.53 -10.64 2.08
C LEU A 96 -2.31 -12.16 2.04
N ARG A 97 -3.22 -12.95 2.62
CA ARG A 97 -3.03 -14.40 2.78
C ARG A 97 -3.04 -15.16 1.45
N ASP A 98 -3.88 -14.74 0.52
CA ASP A 98 -4.12 -15.42 -0.75
C ASP A 98 -4.54 -14.44 -1.86
N CYS A 99 -4.77 -14.97 -3.06
CA CYS A 99 -5.20 -14.20 -4.24
C CYS A 99 -4.21 -13.13 -4.76
N LEU A 100 -3.07 -12.89 -4.11
CA LEU A 100 -2.03 -11.93 -4.57
C LEU A 100 -1.40 -12.28 -5.93
N HIS A 101 -1.55 -13.51 -6.40
CA HIS A 101 -1.12 -13.91 -7.74
C HIS A 101 -2.04 -13.33 -8.84
N GLN A 102 -3.23 -12.83 -8.48
CA GLN A 102 -4.20 -12.23 -9.39
C GLN A 102 -4.03 -10.70 -9.41
N PRO A 103 -3.57 -10.07 -10.52
CA PRO A 103 -3.33 -8.63 -10.57
C PRO A 103 -4.56 -7.79 -10.23
N GLN A 104 -5.75 -8.19 -10.70
CA GLN A 104 -7.01 -7.49 -10.42
C GLN A 104 -7.34 -7.44 -8.92
N TYR A 105 -6.95 -8.46 -8.16
CA TYR A 105 -7.13 -8.47 -6.71
C TYR A 105 -6.18 -7.47 -6.05
N VAL A 106 -4.92 -7.46 -6.50
CA VAL A 106 -3.87 -6.55 -5.99
C VAL A 106 -4.21 -5.09 -6.30
N GLU A 107 -4.78 -4.78 -7.46
CA GLU A 107 -5.32 -3.44 -7.77
C GLU A 107 -6.44 -3.02 -6.82
N LYS A 108 -7.27 -3.96 -6.38
CA LYS A 108 -8.30 -3.65 -5.37
C LYS A 108 -7.70 -3.42 -3.99
N LEU A 109 -6.69 -4.21 -3.62
CA LEU A 109 -5.94 -4.00 -2.39
C LEU A 109 -5.24 -2.63 -2.36
N GLU A 110 -4.63 -2.22 -3.48
CA GLU A 110 -3.96 -0.93 -3.65
C GLU A 110 -4.82 0.24 -3.16
N ARG A 111 -6.10 0.28 -3.55
CA ARG A 111 -6.98 1.38 -3.18
C ARG A 111 -7.30 1.44 -1.69
N ILE A 112 -7.32 0.29 -1.01
CA ILE A 112 -7.50 0.23 0.45
C ILE A 112 -6.22 0.73 1.13
N LEU A 113 -5.04 0.31 0.64
CA LEU A 113 -3.76 0.78 1.15
C LEU A 113 -3.59 2.29 0.97
N ARG A 114 -3.94 2.84 -0.20
CA ARG A 114 -3.94 4.31 -0.43
C ARG A 114 -4.84 5.05 0.57
N PHE A 115 -5.98 4.47 0.92
CA PHE A 115 -6.84 5.04 1.95
C PHE A 115 -6.16 5.01 3.33
N MET A 116 -5.56 3.89 3.73
CA MET A 116 -4.83 3.78 4.99
C MET A 116 -3.63 4.73 5.07
N ILE A 117 -2.90 4.93 3.97
CA ILE A 117 -1.79 5.88 3.90
C ILE A 117 -2.29 7.31 4.09
N LYS A 118 -3.37 7.68 3.39
CA LYS A 118 -3.97 9.01 3.49
C LYS A 118 -4.47 9.34 4.90
N GLU A 119 -5.07 8.37 5.57
CA GLU A 119 -5.55 8.49 6.95
C GLU A 119 -4.44 8.24 8.00
N GLN A 120 -3.16 8.15 7.58
CA GLN A 120 -2.00 7.94 8.46
C GLN A 120 -2.12 6.68 9.36
N ALA A 121 -2.81 5.66 8.86
CA ALA A 121 -3.15 4.44 9.58
C ALA A 121 -2.33 3.22 9.17
N LEU A 122 -1.50 3.33 8.13
CA LEU A 122 -0.60 2.27 7.67
C LEU A 122 0.68 2.25 8.53
N SER A 123 0.80 1.26 9.42
CA SER A 123 1.94 1.16 10.33
C SER A 123 3.18 0.54 9.68
N ARG A 124 4.35 0.68 10.32
CA ARG A 124 5.59 -0.03 9.92
C ARG A 124 5.40 -1.55 9.86
N ASN A 125 4.66 -2.11 10.81
CA ASN A 125 4.36 -3.54 10.85
C ASN A 125 3.45 -3.97 9.68
N ASP A 126 2.49 -3.14 9.30
CA ASP A 126 1.64 -3.39 8.14
C ASP A 126 2.44 -3.42 6.84
N LEU A 127 3.40 -2.50 6.69
CA LEU A 127 4.30 -2.51 5.54
C LEU A 127 5.19 -3.76 5.52
N ALA A 128 5.72 -4.17 6.66
CA ALA A 128 6.47 -5.41 6.79
C ALA A 128 5.62 -6.64 6.44
N LYS A 129 4.33 -6.66 6.83
CA LYS A 129 3.39 -7.72 6.41
C LYS A 129 3.18 -7.75 4.90
N ILE A 130 2.99 -6.59 4.27
CA ILE A 130 2.85 -6.49 2.80
C ILE A 130 4.10 -7.02 2.11
N TRP A 131 5.28 -6.63 2.58
CA TRP A 131 6.55 -7.11 2.05
C TRP A 131 6.71 -8.63 2.24
N ASN A 132 6.50 -9.12 3.46
CA ASN A 132 6.64 -10.55 3.78
C ASN A 132 5.63 -11.44 3.03
N ALA A 133 4.52 -10.88 2.56
CA ALA A 133 3.56 -11.60 1.73
C ALA A 133 4.14 -12.01 0.35
N SER A 134 5.21 -11.35 -0.12
CA SER A 134 5.93 -11.76 -1.34
C SER A 134 7.06 -12.75 -1.09
N CYS A 135 7.72 -12.68 0.08
CA CYS A 135 8.93 -13.43 0.36
C CYS A 135 8.73 -14.95 0.25
N GLY A 136 9.52 -15.61 -0.61
CA GLY A 136 9.50 -17.07 -0.77
C GLY A 136 8.24 -17.62 -1.43
N LYS A 137 7.42 -16.77 -2.06
CA LYS A 137 6.23 -17.16 -2.82
C LYS A 137 6.52 -17.28 -4.31
N HIS A 138 5.48 -17.60 -5.08
CA HIS A 138 5.58 -17.70 -6.54
C HIS A 138 6.01 -16.35 -7.16
N GLU A 139 6.80 -16.39 -8.23
CA GLU A 139 7.35 -15.22 -8.92
C GLU A 139 6.28 -14.18 -9.32
N ALA A 140 5.07 -14.63 -9.67
CA ALA A 140 3.94 -13.76 -9.97
C ALA A 140 3.47 -12.93 -8.74
N ILE A 141 3.49 -13.53 -7.54
CA ILE A 141 3.14 -12.85 -6.29
C ILE A 141 4.23 -11.83 -5.96
N GLU A 142 5.51 -12.22 -6.06
CA GLU A 142 6.64 -11.31 -5.87
C GLU A 142 6.51 -10.07 -6.76
N LYS A 143 6.29 -10.27 -8.07
CA LYS A 143 6.12 -9.19 -9.02
C LYS A 143 4.94 -8.29 -8.66
N ASN A 144 3.76 -8.85 -8.40
CA ASN A 144 2.56 -8.06 -8.13
C ASN A 144 2.70 -7.23 -6.84
N VAL A 145 3.32 -7.78 -5.79
CA VAL A 145 3.54 -7.05 -4.53
C VAL A 145 4.61 -5.96 -4.71
N HIS A 146 5.69 -6.23 -5.43
CA HIS A 146 6.70 -5.21 -5.74
C HIS A 146 6.13 -4.08 -6.60
N ASP A 147 5.33 -4.41 -7.63
CA ASP A 147 4.63 -3.42 -8.45
C ASP A 147 3.64 -2.59 -7.63
N LEU A 148 2.92 -3.22 -6.69
CA LEU A 148 2.05 -2.54 -5.74
C LEU A 148 2.83 -1.55 -4.87
N LEU A 149 3.95 -1.99 -4.27
CA LEU A 149 4.78 -1.14 -3.42
C LEU A 149 5.39 0.03 -4.21
N ALA A 150 5.85 -0.20 -5.45
CA ALA A 150 6.35 0.85 -6.32
C ALA A 150 5.31 1.95 -6.58
N LYS A 151 4.05 1.56 -6.81
CA LYS A 151 2.93 2.50 -7.01
C LYS A 151 2.56 3.27 -5.75
N LEU A 152 2.75 2.68 -4.56
CA LEU A 152 2.40 3.29 -3.28
C LEU A 152 3.55 4.11 -2.67
N ALA A 153 4.79 3.87 -3.08
CA ALA A 153 5.98 4.51 -2.51
C ALA A 153 5.92 6.04 -2.54
N TRP A 154 5.26 6.62 -3.54
CA TRP A 154 5.05 8.06 -3.68
C TRP A 154 4.14 8.66 -2.60
N ASP A 155 3.24 7.86 -2.05
CA ASP A 155 2.32 8.31 -1.00
C ASP A 155 2.91 8.06 0.41
N PHE A 156 4.02 7.34 0.51
CA PHE A 156 4.59 6.95 1.80
C PHE A 156 5.23 8.12 2.55
N SER A 157 5.07 8.09 3.88
CA SER A 157 5.82 8.98 4.77
C SER A 157 7.32 8.62 4.74
N PRO A 158 8.20 9.53 5.21
CA PRO A 158 9.63 9.24 5.33
C PRO A 158 9.92 7.96 6.14
N GLU A 159 9.17 7.72 7.22
CA GLU A 159 9.32 6.55 8.09
C GLU A 159 8.84 5.26 7.41
N GLN A 160 7.81 5.33 6.58
CA GLN A 160 7.33 4.19 5.78
C GLN A 160 8.33 3.84 4.68
N LEU A 161 8.94 4.84 4.03
CA LEU A 161 10.01 4.62 3.06
C LEU A 161 11.26 4.00 3.70
N GLU A 162 11.64 4.47 4.89
CA GLU A 162 12.75 3.88 5.64
C GLU A 162 12.50 2.38 5.91
N GLN A 163 11.30 2.04 6.38
CA GLN A 163 10.91 0.63 6.59
C GLN A 163 10.93 -0.19 5.30
N LEU A 164 10.49 0.37 4.16
CA LEU A 164 10.58 -0.30 2.85
C LEU A 164 12.03 -0.61 2.49
N PHE A 165 12.93 0.35 2.73
CA PHE A 165 14.36 0.21 2.48
C PHE A 165 15.05 -0.77 3.44
N ASP A 166 14.61 -0.86 4.69
CA ASP A 166 15.04 -1.91 5.62
C ASP A 166 14.65 -3.29 5.10
N CYS A 167 13.37 -3.47 4.73
CA CYS A 167 12.89 -4.74 4.15
C CYS A 167 13.66 -5.11 2.88
N PHE A 168 14.02 -4.13 2.05
CA PHE A 168 14.88 -4.32 0.90
C PHE A 168 16.25 -4.84 1.31
N ARG A 169 16.96 -4.16 2.22
CA ARG A 169 18.30 -4.56 2.69
C ARG A 169 18.30 -5.96 3.25
N GLU A 170 17.32 -6.29 4.10
CA GLU A 170 17.19 -7.62 4.67
C GLU A 170 16.95 -8.69 3.60
N SER A 171 16.08 -8.41 2.63
CA SER A 171 15.81 -9.34 1.53
C SER A 171 17.02 -9.50 0.63
N TRP A 172 17.77 -8.41 0.39
CA TRP A 172 18.96 -8.38 -0.44
C TRP A 172 20.06 -9.31 0.07
N THR A 173 20.29 -9.32 1.39
CA THR A 173 21.27 -10.21 2.05
C THR A 173 20.91 -11.69 1.87
N LYS A 174 19.63 -12.05 1.95
CA LYS A 174 19.13 -13.44 1.92
C LYS A 174 18.75 -13.93 0.51
N ALA A 175 18.62 -13.02 -0.45
CA ALA A 175 18.12 -13.31 -1.79
C ALA A 175 19.11 -14.09 -2.66
N SER A 176 18.57 -14.96 -3.52
CA SER A 176 19.31 -15.56 -4.64
C SER A 176 19.66 -14.53 -5.73
N LYS A 177 20.57 -14.87 -6.66
CA LYS A 177 20.96 -13.99 -7.78
C LYS A 177 19.75 -13.45 -8.58
N LYS A 178 18.80 -14.32 -8.95
CA LYS A 178 17.58 -13.93 -9.68
C LYS A 178 16.69 -12.98 -8.86
N GLN A 179 16.59 -13.20 -7.55
CA GLN A 179 15.81 -12.33 -6.66
C GLN A 179 16.47 -10.97 -6.47
N ARG A 180 17.81 -10.93 -6.38
CA ARG A 180 18.59 -9.69 -6.37
C ARG A 180 18.36 -8.86 -7.63
N GLU A 181 18.37 -9.47 -8.82
CA GLU A 181 18.08 -8.74 -10.07
C GLU A 181 16.70 -8.07 -10.04
N LYS A 182 15.66 -8.76 -9.55
CA LYS A 182 14.31 -8.19 -9.41
C LYS A 182 14.22 -7.08 -8.38
N LEU A 183 14.93 -7.24 -7.27
CA LEU A 183 15.01 -6.24 -6.22
C LEU A 183 15.67 -4.96 -6.77
N LEU A 184 16.75 -5.06 -7.57
CA LEU A 184 17.33 -3.88 -8.24
C LEU A 184 16.35 -3.24 -9.19
N GLU A 185 15.60 -4.04 -9.94
CA GLU A 185 14.59 -3.50 -10.85
C GLU A 185 13.53 -2.69 -10.10
N LEU A 186 13.06 -3.17 -8.94
CA LEU A 186 12.16 -2.42 -8.08
C LEU A 186 12.76 -1.08 -7.64
N ILE A 187 13.99 -1.10 -7.12
CA ILE A 187 14.66 0.12 -6.64
C ILE A 187 14.93 1.11 -7.76
N ARG A 188 15.33 0.62 -8.94
CA ARG A 188 15.54 1.46 -10.11
C ARG A 188 14.24 2.12 -10.55
N ARG A 189 13.13 1.39 -10.59
CA ARG A 189 11.82 1.98 -10.91
C ARG A 189 11.39 3.06 -9.92
N LEU A 190 11.68 2.87 -8.61
CA LEU A 190 11.43 3.92 -7.61
C LEU A 190 12.21 5.21 -7.90
N ALA A 191 13.45 5.11 -8.37
CA ALA A 191 14.27 6.27 -8.73
C ALA A 191 13.93 6.87 -10.11
N GLU A 192 13.61 6.04 -11.10
CA GLU A 192 13.29 6.47 -12.47
C GLU A 192 11.94 7.17 -12.56
N ASP A 193 10.94 6.74 -11.78
CA ASP A 193 9.63 7.39 -11.71
C ASP A 193 9.66 8.73 -10.94
N ASP A 194 10.82 9.13 -10.42
CA ASP A 194 11.02 10.35 -9.63
C ASP A 194 11.17 11.62 -10.48
N LYS A 195 10.21 12.53 -10.33
CA LYS A 195 10.25 13.85 -10.97
C LYS A 195 10.97 14.91 -10.14
N GLU A 196 11.05 14.74 -8.82
CA GLU A 196 11.59 15.74 -7.89
C GLU A 196 13.01 15.40 -7.44
N GLY A 197 13.46 14.16 -7.64
CA GLY A 197 14.81 13.70 -7.33
C GLY A 197 15.02 13.29 -5.86
N LEU A 198 13.99 13.41 -5.01
CA LEU A 198 14.04 13.03 -3.60
C LEU A 198 14.14 11.51 -3.40
N MET A 199 13.35 10.75 -4.14
CA MET A 199 13.37 9.29 -4.15
C MET A 199 14.67 8.78 -4.80
N ALA A 200 15.09 9.40 -5.90
CA ALA A 200 16.36 9.09 -6.56
C ALA A 200 17.55 9.25 -5.62
N ASN A 201 17.62 10.35 -4.85
CA ASN A 201 18.66 10.58 -3.85
C ASN A 201 18.67 9.50 -2.76
N LYS A 202 17.50 9.14 -2.20
CA LYS A 202 17.41 8.10 -1.17
C LYS A 202 17.82 6.72 -1.71
N VAL A 203 17.44 6.42 -2.94
CA VAL A 203 17.83 5.18 -3.63
C VAL A 203 19.34 5.15 -3.87
N LEU A 204 19.93 6.25 -4.35
CA LEU A 204 21.38 6.36 -4.55
C LEU A 204 22.12 6.19 -3.23
N GLU A 205 21.65 6.80 -2.14
CA GLU A 205 22.21 6.62 -0.80
C GLU A 205 22.13 5.17 -0.33
N LEU A 206 21.01 4.49 -0.56
CA LEU A 206 20.85 3.07 -0.24
C LEU A 206 21.84 2.20 -1.04
N LEU A 207 21.95 2.41 -2.36
CA LEU A 207 22.87 1.66 -3.21
C LEU A 207 24.34 1.95 -2.84
N TRP A 208 24.65 3.19 -2.47
CA TRP A 208 25.95 3.59 -1.96
C TRP A 208 26.30 2.86 -0.66
N ASN A 209 25.37 2.80 0.29
CA ASN A 209 25.59 2.11 1.55
C ASN A 209 25.80 0.60 1.34
N ILE A 210 25.07 -0.01 0.40
CA ILE A 210 25.26 -1.43 0.05
C ILE A 210 26.62 -1.65 -0.63
N SER A 211 27.05 -0.77 -1.53
CA SER A 211 28.33 -0.93 -2.24
C SER A 211 29.56 -0.74 -1.34
N HIS A 212 29.42 0.00 -0.23
CA HIS A 212 30.49 0.27 0.72
C HIS A 212 30.46 -0.64 1.96
N ASP A 213 29.44 -1.48 2.10
CA ASP A 213 29.36 -2.43 3.19
C ASP A 213 30.16 -3.69 2.85
N LYS A 214 31.26 -3.87 3.61
CA LYS A 214 32.24 -4.95 3.47
C LYS A 214 31.66 -6.34 3.74
N LEU A 215 30.43 -6.43 4.26
CA LEU A 215 29.73 -7.68 4.51
C LEU A 215 29.13 -8.29 3.23
N PHE A 216 29.04 -7.52 2.13
CA PHE A 216 28.50 -8.01 0.87
C PHE A 216 29.59 -8.59 -0.06
N PRO A 217 29.33 -9.74 -0.72
CA PRO A 217 30.17 -10.25 -1.80
C PRO A 217 30.40 -9.21 -2.93
N ASN A 218 31.58 -9.24 -3.56
CA ASN A 218 31.94 -8.30 -4.63
C ASN A 218 30.93 -8.27 -5.79
N GLU A 219 30.33 -9.41 -6.15
CA GLU A 219 29.27 -9.45 -7.18
C GLU A 219 28.07 -8.55 -6.84
N ILE A 220 27.74 -8.44 -5.55
CA ILE A 220 26.65 -7.61 -5.06
C ILE A 220 27.03 -6.14 -5.12
N ILE A 221 28.26 -5.83 -4.73
CA ILE A 221 28.81 -4.47 -4.78
C ILE A 221 28.81 -3.98 -6.23
N ASP A 222 29.27 -4.82 -7.17
CA ASP A 222 29.29 -4.50 -8.60
C ASP A 222 27.88 -4.26 -9.16
N GLN A 223 26.90 -5.07 -8.76
CA GLN A 223 25.50 -4.90 -9.16
C GLN A 223 24.89 -3.61 -8.61
N ALA A 224 25.16 -3.28 -7.34
CA ALA A 224 24.70 -2.05 -6.71
C ALA A 224 25.34 -0.82 -7.38
N LEU A 225 26.65 -0.86 -7.67
CA LEU A 225 27.36 0.20 -8.38
C LEU A 225 26.84 0.37 -9.81
N ALA A 226 26.58 -0.72 -10.55
CA ALA A 226 26.01 -0.64 -11.89
C ALA A 226 24.60 -0.02 -11.90
N ALA A 227 23.77 -0.34 -10.90
CA ALA A 227 22.46 0.30 -10.74
C ALA A 227 22.60 1.78 -10.36
N HIS A 228 23.56 2.10 -9.48
CA HIS A 228 23.86 3.47 -9.07
C HIS A 228 24.30 4.34 -10.26
N LEU A 229 25.20 3.83 -11.11
CA LEU A 229 25.63 4.51 -12.34
C LEU A 229 24.46 4.73 -13.30
N LYS A 230 23.61 3.71 -13.52
CA LYS A 230 22.43 3.83 -14.39
C LYS A 230 21.45 4.90 -13.92
N ILE A 231 21.22 5.02 -12.61
CA ILE A 231 20.33 6.06 -12.07
C ILE A 231 20.98 7.44 -12.25
N LEU A 232 22.28 7.58 -11.99
CA LEU A 232 23.00 8.85 -12.20
C LEU A 232 23.00 9.29 -13.67
N ASP A 233 23.17 8.35 -14.60
CA ASP A 233 23.13 8.58 -16.05
C ASP A 233 21.73 9.01 -16.51
N TYR A 234 20.69 8.50 -15.86
CA TYR A 234 19.30 8.86 -16.14
C TYR A 234 18.91 10.23 -15.54
N SER A 235 19.35 10.55 -14.32
CA SER A 235 19.00 11.77 -13.57
C SER A 235 19.82 13.02 -13.93
N CYS A 236 20.42 13.06 -15.13
CA CYS A 236 21.57 13.92 -15.49
C CYS A 236 21.33 15.44 -15.65
N LEU A 237 20.48 16.11 -14.85
CA LEU A 237 20.31 17.56 -14.97
C LEU A 237 20.47 18.37 -13.66
N PRO A 238 20.04 17.91 -12.46
CA PRO A 238 20.46 18.55 -11.19
C PRO A 238 20.86 17.60 -10.03
N VAL A 239 20.18 16.46 -9.86
CA VAL A 239 20.25 15.58 -8.67
C VAL A 239 21.61 14.90 -8.52
N SER A 240 22.16 14.42 -9.63
CA SER A 240 23.46 13.74 -9.66
C SER A 240 24.62 14.65 -9.22
N LYS A 241 24.52 15.97 -9.45
CA LYS A 241 25.56 16.92 -9.05
C LYS A 241 25.54 17.17 -7.54
N ASP A 242 24.38 17.37 -6.94
CA ASP A 242 24.25 17.61 -5.49
C ASP A 242 24.62 16.37 -4.66
N PHE A 243 24.29 15.16 -5.13
CA PHE A 243 24.68 13.92 -4.47
C PHE A 243 26.20 13.74 -4.45
N LEU A 244 26.86 13.92 -5.61
CA LEU A 244 28.32 13.82 -5.72
C LEU A 244 29.03 14.91 -4.92
N LEU A 245 28.51 16.15 -4.92
CA LEU A 245 29.07 17.26 -4.14
C LEU A 245 29.01 17.00 -2.63
N LYS A 246 27.95 16.36 -2.11
CA LYS A 246 27.83 15.99 -0.69
C LYS A 246 28.78 14.88 -0.23
N LYS A 247 29.38 14.12 -1.16
CA LYS A 247 30.31 13.00 -0.85
C LYS A 247 31.78 13.35 -1.11
N ILE A 248 32.06 14.46 -1.79
CA ILE A 248 33.43 14.95 -2.08
C ILE A 248 33.97 15.83 -0.91
N HIS A 249 33.14 16.18 0.07
CA HIS A 249 33.53 16.74 1.36
C HIS A 249 33.33 15.73 2.49
#